data_AF-A0A2G3J4Y4-F1
#
_entry.id   AF-A0A2G3J4Y4-F1
#
_cell.length_a   1.000
_cell.length_b   1.000
_cell.length_c   1.000
_cell.angle_alpha   90.00
_cell.angle_beta   90.00
_cell.angle_gamma   90.00
#
_symmetry.space_group_name_H-M   'P 1'
#
loop_
_entity.id
_entity.type
_entity.pdbx_description
1 polymer ?
#
loop_
_entity_poly.entity_id
_entity_poly.type
_entity_poly.pdbx_seq_one_letter_code
_entity_poly.pdbx_strand_id
1 'polypeptide(L)'
;MQIFRHLTANDVRLEPFPFRRELSMEAYLIENEGVLSLDDDVFSSVEIVEAELTLKQGRKSKDTDGRIDILATYSQEYIAVIELKLGQLEEVHLSQIEDYLCERDQITQQYPNILSIELAPIPKWIGILVGTTISSELASKLRQGYITASGIPVAALTVQRFRGSDGSVFVTTDTYFTPPTVSKDASKYKFDGQVFGKGRLVLAVVKRYVEVHPATTLAELQQVFPKHCQGSLGVVATVEQANQIYTTTARKRHFLVPEDVIQLPDSTVAVSSQWGIGNIDRFIKQARQLDFVIEAANG
;
A
#
# COMPACT_ATOMS: atom_id res chain seq x y z
N MET A 1 23.70 -9.14 2.01
CA MET A 1 23.83 -7.71 2.37
C MET A 1 23.62 -7.58 3.87
N GLN A 2 24.59 -7.02 4.62
CA GLN A 2 24.37 -6.70 6.03
C GLN A 2 23.73 -5.31 6.11
N ILE A 3 22.57 -5.22 6.76
CA ILE A 3 21.90 -3.94 7.02
C ILE A 3 22.42 -3.45 8.37
N PHE A 4 23.19 -2.38 8.36
CA PHE A 4 23.55 -1.64 9.58
C PHE A 4 22.45 -0.63 9.85
N ARG A 5 21.65 -0.85 10.89
CA ARG A 5 20.64 0.10 11.35
C ARG A 5 21.21 0.84 12.56
N HIS A 6 21.41 2.14 12.41
CA HIS A 6 21.89 3.02 13.47
C HIS A 6 20.85 4.12 13.71
N LEU A 7 20.27 4.13 14.91
CA LEU A 7 19.34 5.14 15.38
C LEU A 7 19.95 5.81 16.60
N THR A 8 20.12 7.12 16.56
CA THR A 8 20.59 7.93 17.70
C THR A 8 19.58 9.02 17.97
N ALA A 9 19.06 9.07 19.20
CA ALA A 9 18.23 10.14 19.70
C ALA A 9 18.88 10.69 20.98
N ASN A 10 19.44 11.89 20.90
CA ASN A 10 20.09 12.53 22.04
C ASN A 10 19.02 13.05 23.01
N ASP A 11 19.24 12.87 24.31
CA ASP A 11 18.33 13.28 25.39
C ASP A 11 16.92 12.66 25.38
N VAL A 12 16.69 11.63 24.55
CA VAL A 12 15.46 10.83 24.56
C VAL A 12 15.77 9.46 25.13
N ARG A 13 15.23 9.17 26.32
CA ARG A 13 15.31 7.83 26.91
C ARG A 13 14.12 7.01 26.44
N LEU A 14 14.41 5.94 25.71
CA LEU A 14 13.43 4.99 25.19
C LEU A 14 13.45 3.72 26.03
N GLU A 15 12.31 3.36 26.62
CA GLU A 15 12.14 2.11 27.35
C GLU A 15 11.33 1.12 26.50
N PRO A 16 11.71 -0.17 26.44
CA PRO A 16 10.92 -1.18 25.73
C PRO A 16 9.47 -1.20 26.21
N PHE A 17 8.53 -1.11 25.26
CA PHE A 17 7.10 -1.12 25.53
C PHE A 17 6.39 -2.18 24.66
N PRO A 18 6.68 -3.47 24.87
CA PRO A 18 6.18 -4.54 24.01
C PRO A 18 4.66 -4.72 24.15
N PHE A 19 4.05 -5.27 23.10
CA PHE A 19 2.67 -5.74 23.18
C PHE A 19 2.55 -6.86 24.20
N ARG A 20 1.48 -6.83 25.00
CA ARG A 20 1.19 -7.87 26.00
C ARG A 20 0.29 -8.98 25.48
N ARG A 21 -0.43 -8.74 24.38
CA ARG A 21 -1.42 -9.63 23.77
C ARG A 21 -1.40 -9.45 22.25
N GLU A 22 -1.62 -10.51 21.49
CA GLU A 22 -1.75 -10.45 20.01
C GLU A 22 -2.89 -9.52 19.63
N LEU A 23 -4.03 -9.60 20.33
CA LEU A 23 -5.16 -8.68 20.15
C LEU A 23 -4.78 -7.20 20.32
N SER A 24 -3.82 -6.86 21.20
CA SER A 24 -3.35 -5.48 21.35
C SER A 24 -2.40 -5.06 20.22
N MET A 25 -1.69 -6.01 19.62
CA MET A 25 -0.87 -5.78 18.42
C MET A 25 -1.78 -5.58 17.21
N GLU A 26 -2.78 -6.44 17.05
CA GLU A 26 -3.79 -6.34 15.98
C GLU A 26 -4.49 -4.99 15.98
N ALA A 27 -5.11 -4.60 17.10
CA ALA A 27 -5.81 -3.32 17.21
C ALA A 27 -4.90 -2.12 16.85
N TYR A 28 -3.64 -2.16 17.30
CA TYR A 28 -2.67 -1.12 16.97
C TYR A 28 -2.36 -1.08 15.46
N LEU A 29 -2.16 -2.23 14.81
CA LEU A 29 -1.84 -2.30 13.39
C LEU A 29 -3.03 -1.90 12.51
N ILE A 30 -4.27 -2.19 12.93
CA ILE A 30 -5.49 -1.72 12.27
C ILE A 30 -5.59 -0.20 12.33
N GLU A 31 -5.32 0.40 13.49
CA GLU A 31 -5.32 1.87 13.64
C GLU A 31 -4.14 2.55 12.95
N ASN A 32 -3.07 1.80 12.67
CA ASN A 32 -1.80 2.32 12.14
C ASN A 32 -1.34 1.49 10.94
N GLU A 33 -2.20 1.32 9.94
CA GLU A 33 -1.99 0.44 8.78
C GLU A 33 -0.65 0.68 8.08
N GLY A 34 -0.16 1.92 8.10
CA GLY A 34 1.12 2.29 7.50
C GLY A 34 2.35 1.61 8.11
N VAL A 35 2.24 1.03 9.31
CA VAL A 35 3.27 0.20 9.94
C VAL A 35 3.51 -1.09 9.14
N LEU A 36 2.50 -1.58 8.43
CA LEU A 36 2.56 -2.83 7.65
C LEU A 36 3.24 -2.68 6.29
N SER A 37 3.66 -1.47 5.90
CA SER A 37 4.33 -1.27 4.61
C SER A 37 5.62 -2.09 4.48
N LEU A 38 5.78 -2.77 3.33
CA LEU A 38 6.95 -3.62 3.07
C LEU A 38 8.03 -2.92 2.24
N ASP A 39 7.65 -1.92 1.44
CA ASP A 39 8.55 -1.07 0.67
C ASP A 39 7.96 0.33 0.47
N ASP A 40 8.69 1.18 -0.26
CA ASP A 40 8.29 2.55 -0.60
C ASP A 40 7.50 2.64 -1.93
N ASP A 41 7.11 1.51 -2.52
CA ASP A 41 6.55 1.42 -3.87
C ASP A 41 5.25 0.58 -3.87
N VAL A 42 5.29 -0.64 -4.42
CA VAL A 42 4.12 -1.52 -4.62
C VAL A 42 3.46 -1.89 -3.30
N PHE A 43 4.25 -2.12 -2.25
CA PHE A 43 3.80 -2.58 -0.94
C PHE A 43 3.78 -1.44 0.10
N SER A 44 3.59 -0.19 -0.36
CA SER A 44 3.55 0.99 0.51
C SER A 44 2.13 1.40 0.93
N SER A 45 1.11 1.15 0.10
CA SER A 45 -0.28 1.56 0.35
C SER A 45 -1.11 0.40 0.88
N VAL A 46 -1.16 0.26 2.21
CA VAL A 46 -1.95 -0.75 2.92
C VAL A 46 -3.36 -0.22 3.18
N GLU A 47 -4.36 -1.09 3.05
CA GLU A 47 -5.75 -0.86 3.47
C GLU A 47 -6.28 -2.13 4.14
N ILE A 48 -6.74 -2.03 5.39
CA ILE A 48 -7.29 -3.18 6.12
C ILE A 48 -8.72 -3.46 5.63
N VAL A 49 -8.99 -4.74 5.37
CA VAL A 49 -10.30 -5.22 4.89
C VAL A 49 -11.10 -5.83 6.03
N GLU A 50 -10.48 -6.72 6.80
CA GLU A 50 -11.13 -7.47 7.86
C GLU A 50 -10.10 -7.93 8.91
N ALA A 51 -10.56 -8.13 10.14
CA ALA A 51 -9.79 -8.80 11.19
C ALA A 51 -10.49 -10.08 11.64
N GLU A 52 -9.71 -11.05 12.13
CA GLU A 52 -10.23 -12.28 12.74
C GLU A 52 -11.12 -13.13 11.80
N LEU A 53 -10.72 -13.22 10.52
CA LEU A 53 -11.45 -13.94 9.48
C LEU A 53 -11.33 -15.46 9.65
N THR A 54 -12.46 -16.15 9.79
CA THR A 54 -12.51 -17.61 9.89
C THR A 54 -12.41 -18.28 8.52
N LEU A 55 -11.56 -19.31 8.41
CA LEU A 55 -11.41 -20.15 7.21
C LEU A 55 -11.71 -21.61 7.55
N LYS A 56 -12.61 -22.24 6.79
CA LYS A 56 -12.87 -23.68 6.95
C LYS A 56 -11.66 -24.46 6.49
N GLN A 57 -11.21 -25.44 7.27
CA GLN A 57 -9.97 -26.18 7.00
C GLN A 57 -8.73 -25.28 6.77
N GLY A 58 -8.75 -24.05 7.31
CA GLY A 58 -7.63 -23.12 7.16
C GLY A 58 -6.33 -23.61 7.82
N ARG A 59 -6.36 -24.67 8.63
CA ARG A 59 -5.16 -25.33 9.16
C ARG A 59 -5.13 -26.78 8.74
N LYS A 60 -4.97 -27.02 7.43
CA LYS A 60 -4.87 -28.36 6.84
C LYS A 60 -3.85 -29.25 7.55
N SER A 61 -2.69 -28.69 7.91
CA SER A 61 -1.66 -29.42 8.64
C SER A 61 -2.10 -29.93 10.03
N LYS A 62 -3.16 -29.34 10.61
CA LYS A 62 -3.71 -29.67 11.93
C LYS A 62 -5.14 -30.21 11.88
N ASP A 63 -5.70 -30.43 10.70
CA ASP A 63 -7.10 -30.86 10.48
C ASP A 63 -8.12 -30.03 11.27
N THR A 64 -7.92 -28.71 11.29
CA THR A 64 -8.80 -27.76 11.99
C THR A 64 -9.11 -26.54 11.14
N ASP A 65 -10.19 -25.85 11.48
CA ASP A 65 -10.47 -24.53 10.93
C ASP A 65 -9.37 -23.54 11.34
N GLY A 66 -9.14 -22.56 10.46
CA GLY A 66 -8.17 -21.51 10.63
C GLY A 66 -8.82 -20.18 10.94
N ARG A 67 -8.01 -19.26 11.48
CA ARG A 67 -8.39 -17.87 11.63
C ARG A 67 -7.23 -17.00 11.19
N ILE A 68 -7.47 -16.15 10.21
CA ILE A 68 -6.55 -15.11 9.77
C ILE A 68 -6.71 -13.95 10.74
N ASP A 69 -5.60 -13.44 11.26
CA ASP A 69 -5.65 -12.29 12.18
C ASP A 69 -6.03 -11.02 11.41
N ILE A 70 -5.38 -10.73 10.27
CA ILE A 70 -5.71 -9.55 9.46
C ILE A 70 -5.74 -9.90 7.96
N LEU A 71 -6.78 -9.43 7.27
CA LEU A 71 -6.89 -9.38 5.81
C LEU A 71 -6.72 -7.94 5.34
N ALA A 72 -5.82 -7.70 4.39
CA ALA A 72 -5.53 -6.36 3.87
C ALA A 72 -5.34 -6.37 2.35
N THR A 73 -5.27 -5.18 1.75
CA THR A 73 -4.83 -5.00 0.36
C THR A 73 -3.59 -4.12 0.29
N TYR A 74 -2.76 -4.33 -0.75
CA TYR A 74 -1.66 -3.43 -1.10
C TYR A 74 -1.89 -2.86 -2.50
N SER A 75 -1.96 -1.53 -2.57
CA SER A 75 -2.07 -0.75 -3.81
C SER A 75 -3.18 -1.23 -4.77
N GLN A 76 -4.22 -1.87 -4.22
CA GLN A 76 -5.32 -2.51 -4.97
C GLN A 76 -4.86 -3.57 -6.01
N GLU A 77 -3.64 -4.10 -5.85
CA GLU A 77 -3.08 -5.16 -6.70
C GLU A 77 -2.94 -6.50 -5.96
N TYR A 78 -2.62 -6.44 -4.67
CA TYR A 78 -2.39 -7.61 -3.84
C TYR A 78 -3.43 -7.72 -2.74
N ILE A 79 -3.91 -8.93 -2.51
CA ILE A 79 -4.59 -9.34 -1.28
C ILE A 79 -3.53 -9.93 -0.35
N ALA A 80 -3.50 -9.44 0.88
CA ALA A 80 -2.57 -9.87 1.90
C ALA A 80 -3.28 -10.63 3.02
N VAL A 81 -2.80 -11.84 3.28
CA VAL A 81 -3.13 -12.60 4.48
C VAL A 81 -2.03 -12.32 5.49
N ILE A 82 -2.38 -11.82 6.67
CA ILE A 82 -1.44 -11.42 7.71
C ILE A 82 -1.68 -12.25 8.97
N GLU A 83 -0.60 -12.85 9.47
CA GLU A 83 -0.60 -13.63 10.71
C GLU A 83 0.31 -12.96 11.74
N LEU A 84 -0.19 -12.77 12.95
CA LEU A 84 0.48 -12.09 14.05
C LEU A 84 1.06 -13.11 15.04
N LYS A 85 2.23 -12.76 15.60
CA LYS A 85 2.84 -13.46 16.72
C LYS A 85 3.41 -12.47 17.72
N LEU A 86 3.19 -12.67 19.01
CA LEU A 86 3.82 -11.83 20.05
C LEU A 86 5.34 -11.97 20.10
N GLY A 87 5.87 -13.10 19.66
CA GLY A 87 7.27 -13.48 19.86
C GLY A 87 8.10 -13.50 18.58
N GLN A 88 9.12 -14.35 18.61
CA GLN A 88 9.97 -14.63 17.48
C GLN A 88 9.20 -15.36 16.38
N LEU A 89 9.35 -14.92 15.14
CA LEU A 89 8.87 -15.62 13.96
C LEU A 89 9.79 -16.80 13.64
N GLU A 90 9.21 -17.98 13.42
CA GLU A 90 9.89 -19.24 13.13
C GLU A 90 9.22 -19.95 11.94
N GLU A 91 9.87 -20.98 11.39
CA GLU A 91 9.38 -21.75 10.23
C GLU A 91 7.98 -22.36 10.46
N VAL A 92 7.61 -22.69 11.70
CA VAL A 92 6.25 -23.20 12.00
C VAL A 92 5.16 -22.17 11.69
N HIS A 93 5.46 -20.88 11.79
CA HIS A 93 4.52 -19.81 11.44
C HIS A 93 4.38 -19.68 9.92
N LEU A 94 5.46 -19.96 9.17
CA LEU A 94 5.40 -20.02 7.71
C LEU A 94 4.48 -21.15 7.24
N SER A 95 4.56 -22.34 7.85
CA SER A 95 3.62 -23.41 7.52
C SER A 95 2.16 -23.03 7.80
N GLN A 96 1.91 -22.26 8.87
CA GLN A 96 0.56 -21.80 9.19
C GLN A 96 0.00 -20.85 8.11
N ILE A 97 0.79 -19.88 7.64
CA ILE A 97 0.31 -18.94 6.61
C ILE A 97 0.12 -19.63 5.25
N GLU A 98 0.91 -20.66 4.96
CA GLU A 98 0.76 -21.50 3.76
C GLU A 98 -0.57 -22.24 3.75
N ASP A 99 -1.01 -22.78 4.88
CA ASP A 99 -2.31 -23.43 5.00
C ASP A 99 -3.46 -22.43 4.69
N TYR A 100 -3.38 -21.19 5.18
CA TYR A 100 -4.38 -20.16 4.87
C TYR A 100 -4.38 -19.77 3.40
N LEU A 101 -3.20 -19.60 2.80
CA LEU A 101 -3.07 -19.25 1.38
C LEU A 101 -3.55 -20.38 0.45
N CYS A 102 -3.54 -21.64 0.91
CA CYS A 102 -4.16 -22.75 0.19
C CYS A 102 -5.70 -22.61 0.12
N GLU A 103 -6.31 -21.97 1.12
CA GLU A 103 -7.76 -21.76 1.21
C GLU A 103 -8.23 -20.37 0.72
N ARG A 104 -7.36 -19.62 0.04
CA ARG A 104 -7.63 -18.25 -0.43
C ARG A 104 -8.87 -18.10 -1.30
N ASP A 105 -9.32 -19.17 -1.96
CA ASP A 105 -10.56 -19.15 -2.77
C ASP A 105 -11.81 -18.93 -1.89
N GLN A 106 -11.78 -19.32 -0.62
CA GLN A 106 -12.86 -19.01 0.32
C GLN A 106 -12.94 -17.49 0.58
N ILE A 107 -11.79 -16.82 0.63
CA ILE A 107 -11.70 -15.37 0.83
C ILE A 107 -12.30 -14.63 -0.37
N THR A 108 -12.00 -15.06 -1.61
CA THR A 108 -12.56 -14.43 -2.81
C THR A 108 -14.07 -14.67 -2.95
N GLN A 109 -14.57 -15.81 -2.47
CA GLN A 109 -16.01 -16.08 -2.41
C GLN A 109 -16.73 -15.22 -1.37
N GLN A 110 -16.13 -15.02 -0.19
CA GLN A 110 -16.71 -14.22 0.87
C GLN A 110 -16.58 -12.70 0.61
N TYR A 111 -15.49 -12.29 -0.05
CA TYR A 111 -15.19 -10.90 -0.39
C TYR A 111 -14.95 -10.74 -1.90
N PRO A 112 -15.98 -10.90 -2.75
CA PRO A 112 -15.83 -10.88 -4.22
C PRO A 112 -15.37 -9.54 -4.79
N ASN A 113 -15.50 -8.45 -4.03
CA ASN A 113 -15.12 -7.09 -4.41
C ASN A 113 -13.93 -6.56 -3.59
N ILE A 114 -13.15 -7.44 -2.95
CA ILE A 114 -11.97 -7.05 -2.16
C ILE A 114 -10.96 -6.27 -3.00
N LEU A 115 -10.77 -6.70 -4.24
CA LEU A 115 -10.15 -5.93 -5.29
C LEU A 115 -11.21 -5.66 -6.35
N SER A 116 -11.11 -4.49 -6.98
CA SER A 116 -11.96 -4.22 -8.14
C SER A 116 -11.56 -5.18 -9.28
N ILE A 117 -12.50 -6.00 -9.74
CA ILE A 117 -12.30 -7.00 -10.82
C ILE A 117 -11.77 -6.33 -12.10
N GLU A 118 -12.14 -5.07 -12.33
CA GLU A 118 -11.62 -4.26 -13.44
C GLU A 118 -10.13 -3.90 -13.28
N LEU A 119 -9.64 -3.78 -12.04
CA LEU A 119 -8.26 -3.39 -11.72
C LEU A 119 -7.31 -4.59 -11.64
N ALA A 120 -7.81 -5.71 -11.12
CA ALA A 120 -7.05 -6.91 -10.88
C ALA A 120 -7.90 -8.14 -11.24
N PRO A 121 -8.02 -8.48 -12.54
CA PRO A 121 -8.85 -9.60 -13.01
C PRO A 121 -8.37 -10.94 -12.43
N ILE A 122 -7.09 -11.02 -12.06
CA ILE A 122 -6.52 -12.11 -11.27
C ILE A 122 -5.87 -11.47 -10.03
N PRO A 123 -6.43 -11.66 -8.83
CA PRO A 123 -5.87 -11.07 -7.62
C PRO A 123 -4.48 -11.66 -7.36
N LYS A 124 -3.49 -10.80 -7.16
CA LYS A 124 -2.19 -11.23 -6.66
C LYS A 124 -2.31 -11.44 -5.15
N TRP A 125 -1.52 -12.37 -4.61
CA TRP A 125 -1.55 -12.71 -3.19
C TRP A 125 -0.19 -12.48 -2.57
N ILE A 126 -0.18 -12.20 -1.27
CA ILE A 126 1.02 -12.19 -0.44
C ILE A 126 0.68 -12.68 0.97
N GLY A 127 1.54 -13.52 1.54
CA GLY A 127 1.50 -13.84 2.96
C GLY A 127 2.41 -12.90 3.75
N ILE A 128 1.99 -12.43 4.91
CA ILE A 128 2.80 -11.58 5.79
C ILE A 128 2.81 -12.14 7.20
N LEU A 129 3.99 -12.43 7.72
CA LEU A 129 4.21 -12.77 9.12
C LEU A 129 4.61 -11.52 9.89
N VAL A 130 3.93 -11.22 10.99
CA VAL A 130 4.28 -10.08 11.86
C VAL A 130 4.64 -10.57 13.25
N GLY A 131 5.84 -10.20 13.72
CA GLY A 131 6.33 -10.59 15.04
C GLY A 131 7.17 -9.52 15.73
N THR A 132 7.77 -9.83 16.88
CA THR A 132 8.68 -8.89 17.58
C THR A 132 10.15 -9.11 17.19
N THR A 133 10.48 -10.33 16.81
CA THR A 133 11.78 -10.74 16.25
C THR A 133 11.57 -11.85 15.22
N ILE A 134 12.62 -12.30 14.55
CA ILE A 134 12.57 -13.39 13.57
C ILE A 134 13.81 -14.28 13.73
N SER A 135 13.68 -15.58 13.48
CA SER A 135 14.84 -16.49 13.45
C SER A 135 15.75 -16.18 12.27
N SER A 136 17.05 -16.47 12.41
CA SER A 136 18.05 -16.25 11.37
C SER A 136 17.73 -17.03 10.09
N GLU A 137 17.21 -18.24 10.25
CA GLU A 137 16.89 -19.18 9.18
C GLU A 137 15.73 -18.64 8.34
N LEU A 138 14.61 -18.28 9.00
CA LEU A 138 13.44 -17.74 8.32
C LEU A 138 13.75 -16.37 7.71
N ALA A 139 14.49 -15.50 8.41
CA ALA A 139 14.92 -14.22 7.89
C ALA A 139 15.75 -14.37 6.61
N SER A 140 16.68 -15.33 6.57
CA SER A 140 17.49 -15.61 5.38
C SER A 140 16.61 -16.13 4.24
N LYS A 141 15.71 -17.07 4.53
CA LYS A 141 14.80 -17.67 3.55
C LYS A 141 13.92 -16.62 2.87
N LEU A 142 13.29 -15.74 3.63
CA LEU A 142 12.39 -14.71 3.08
C LEU A 142 13.16 -13.63 2.28
N ARG A 143 14.37 -13.26 2.72
CA ARG A 143 15.24 -12.32 1.97
C ARG A 143 15.76 -12.89 0.66
N GLN A 144 15.75 -14.21 0.48
CA GLN A 144 16.10 -14.84 -0.79
C GLN A 144 14.93 -14.89 -1.77
N GLY A 145 13.76 -14.33 -1.39
CA GLY A 145 12.57 -14.29 -2.24
C GLY A 145 11.78 -15.59 -2.15
N TYR A 146 11.41 -15.99 -0.93
CA TYR A 146 10.61 -17.21 -0.73
C TYR A 146 9.25 -17.11 -1.42
N ILE A 147 8.85 -18.20 -2.07
CA ILE A 147 7.56 -18.37 -2.72
C ILE A 147 6.99 -19.72 -2.27
N THR A 148 5.70 -19.75 -1.93
CA THR A 148 4.99 -20.98 -1.58
C THR A 148 4.91 -21.94 -2.79
N ALA A 149 4.51 -23.20 -2.54
CA ALA A 149 4.24 -24.15 -3.62
C ALA A 149 3.16 -23.67 -4.62
N SER A 150 2.26 -22.78 -4.18
CA SER A 150 1.22 -22.16 -5.02
C SER A 150 1.66 -20.90 -5.76
N GLY A 151 2.95 -20.54 -5.72
CA GLY A 151 3.48 -19.38 -6.42
C GLY A 151 3.25 -18.05 -5.70
N ILE A 152 2.93 -18.07 -4.40
CA ILE A 152 2.59 -16.87 -3.63
C ILE A 152 3.82 -16.40 -2.84
N PRO A 153 4.25 -15.14 -2.94
CA PRO A 153 5.33 -14.61 -2.11
C PRO A 153 4.94 -14.54 -0.64
N VAL A 154 5.93 -14.69 0.24
CA VAL A 154 5.76 -14.45 1.68
C VAL A 154 6.79 -13.43 2.17
N ALA A 155 6.33 -12.48 2.97
CA ALA A 155 7.15 -11.49 3.66
C ALA A 155 7.08 -11.70 5.18
N ALA A 156 8.06 -11.14 5.89
CA ALA A 156 7.93 -10.93 7.33
C ALA A 156 8.26 -9.49 7.72
N LEU A 157 7.59 -9.02 8.75
CA LEU A 157 7.78 -7.72 9.38
C LEU A 157 7.99 -7.94 10.87
N THR A 158 9.03 -7.35 11.45
CA THR A 158 9.13 -7.27 12.91
C THR A 158 8.73 -5.89 13.39
N VAL A 159 7.97 -5.81 14.46
CA VAL A 159 7.46 -4.55 15.04
C VAL A 159 7.91 -4.47 16.49
N GLN A 160 8.68 -3.43 16.81
CA GLN A 160 9.13 -3.14 18.16
C GLN A 160 8.63 -1.77 18.60
N ARG A 161 8.26 -1.66 19.87
CA ARG A 161 7.67 -0.46 20.46
C ARG A 161 8.48 0.01 21.64
N PHE A 162 8.62 1.31 21.75
CA PHE A 162 9.33 1.97 22.83
C PHE A 162 8.49 3.14 23.35
N ARG A 163 8.65 3.43 24.64
CA ARG A 163 8.01 4.57 25.29
C ARG A 163 9.06 5.59 25.68
N GLY A 164 8.87 6.83 25.26
CA GLY A 164 9.65 7.98 25.71
C GLY A 164 9.29 8.37 27.14
N SER A 165 10.20 9.07 27.82
CA SER A 165 9.96 9.62 29.16
C SER A 165 8.79 10.61 29.24
N ASP A 166 8.43 11.22 28.12
CA ASP A 166 7.28 12.12 27.95
C ASP A 166 5.95 11.38 27.66
N GLY A 167 5.97 10.05 27.60
CA GLY A 167 4.82 9.22 27.28
C GLY A 167 4.58 8.98 25.79
N SER A 168 5.39 9.58 24.91
CA SER A 168 5.34 9.30 23.47
C SER A 168 5.67 7.83 23.17
N VAL A 169 5.06 7.29 22.10
CA VAL A 169 5.28 5.90 21.67
C VAL A 169 5.99 5.91 20.32
N PHE A 170 7.14 5.25 20.26
CA PHE A 170 7.93 5.07 19.06
C PHE A 170 7.82 3.63 18.59
N VAL A 171 7.75 3.45 17.27
CA VAL A 171 7.63 2.12 16.64
C VAL A 171 8.72 1.99 15.59
N THR A 172 9.43 0.86 15.62
CA THR A 172 10.43 0.51 14.61
C THR A 172 10.01 -0.76 13.92
N THR A 173 10.18 -0.80 12.59
CA THR A 173 9.87 -1.99 11.79
C THR A 173 11.06 -2.46 10.97
N ASP A 174 11.30 -3.76 10.93
CA ASP A 174 12.25 -4.39 10.01
C ASP A 174 11.51 -5.33 9.07
N THR A 175 11.74 -5.16 7.77
CA THR A 175 11.14 -5.98 6.71
C THR A 175 12.12 -7.02 6.19
N TYR A 176 11.63 -8.24 6.04
CA TYR A 176 12.35 -9.42 5.53
C TYR A 176 11.60 -9.93 4.32
N PHE A 177 11.93 -9.36 3.17
CA PHE A 177 11.23 -9.62 1.93
C PHE A 177 12.11 -9.26 0.75
N THR A 178 12.07 -10.10 -0.28
CA THR A 178 12.49 -9.71 -1.63
C THR A 178 11.24 -9.77 -2.48
N PRO A 179 10.75 -8.63 -3.00
CA PRO A 179 9.62 -8.62 -3.91
C PRO A 179 9.86 -9.63 -5.03
N PRO A 180 8.85 -10.44 -5.41
CA PRO A 180 8.96 -11.17 -6.66
C PRO A 180 9.32 -10.17 -7.75
N THR A 181 10.11 -10.58 -8.74
CA THR A 181 10.44 -9.74 -9.89
C THR A 181 9.18 -9.50 -10.71
N VAL A 182 8.29 -8.67 -10.20
CA VAL A 182 7.30 -7.98 -10.97
C VAL A 182 8.13 -7.03 -11.81
N SER A 183 8.11 -7.23 -13.12
CA SER A 183 8.53 -6.19 -14.07
C SER A 183 7.96 -4.88 -13.57
N LYS A 184 8.79 -4.01 -12.97
CA LYS A 184 8.36 -2.70 -12.51
C LYS A 184 7.68 -2.07 -13.70
N ASP A 185 6.40 -1.76 -13.57
CA ASP A 185 5.68 -1.21 -14.69
C ASP A 185 6.12 0.24 -14.91
N ALA A 186 7.18 0.35 -15.70
CA ALA A 186 7.74 1.58 -16.19
C ALA A 186 6.97 2.12 -17.39
N SER A 187 5.73 1.67 -17.64
CA SER A 187 4.90 2.22 -18.72
C SER A 187 4.86 3.73 -18.62
N LYS A 188 5.17 4.34 -19.76
CA LYS A 188 5.12 5.77 -20.00
C LYS A 188 4.05 6.06 -21.03
N TYR A 189 3.63 7.30 -21.05
CA TYR A 189 2.57 7.77 -21.93
C TYR A 189 3.02 9.05 -22.62
N LYS A 190 2.70 9.16 -23.90
CA LYS A 190 2.92 10.35 -24.68
C LYS A 190 1.67 11.22 -24.63
N PHE A 191 1.87 12.49 -24.28
CA PHE A 191 0.83 13.51 -24.23
C PHE A 191 1.45 14.85 -24.63
N ASP A 192 0.80 15.61 -25.51
CA ASP A 192 1.29 16.90 -26.04
C ASP A 192 2.78 16.89 -26.46
N GLY A 193 3.18 15.81 -27.15
CA GLY A 193 4.54 15.63 -27.67
C GLY A 193 5.60 15.25 -26.64
N GLN A 194 5.25 15.14 -25.35
CA GLN A 194 6.15 14.77 -24.26
C GLN A 194 5.82 13.39 -23.70
N VAL A 195 6.81 12.74 -23.08
CA VAL A 195 6.66 11.40 -22.48
C VAL A 195 6.67 11.50 -20.96
N PHE A 196 5.64 10.97 -20.31
CA PHE A 196 5.42 11.04 -18.87
C PHE A 196 5.27 9.67 -18.23
N GLY A 197 5.72 9.53 -16.98
CA GLY A 197 5.24 8.45 -16.11
C GLY A 197 3.82 8.73 -15.63
N LYS A 198 3.12 7.70 -15.13
CA LYS A 198 1.69 7.73 -14.77
C LYS A 198 1.23 8.97 -14.01
N GLY A 199 1.80 9.27 -12.84
CA GLY A 199 1.41 10.45 -12.06
C GLY A 199 1.72 11.78 -12.75
N ARG A 200 2.83 11.85 -13.50
CA ARG A 200 3.20 13.04 -14.27
C ARG A 200 2.28 13.25 -15.48
N LEU A 201 1.80 12.17 -16.10
CA LEU A 201 0.79 12.23 -17.16
C LEU A 201 -0.49 12.86 -16.63
N VAL A 202 -0.99 12.37 -15.49
CA VAL A 202 -2.20 12.93 -14.86
C VAL A 202 -2.03 14.42 -14.58
N LEU A 203 -0.91 14.80 -13.98
CA LEU A 203 -0.60 16.20 -13.72
C LEU A 203 -0.60 17.05 -15.01
N ALA A 204 0.05 16.56 -16.07
CA ALA A 204 0.12 17.27 -17.36
C ALA A 204 -1.27 17.46 -17.98
N VAL A 205 -2.11 16.41 -17.97
CA VAL A 205 -3.48 16.47 -18.51
C VAL A 205 -4.36 17.42 -17.71
N VAL A 206 -4.31 17.37 -16.38
CA VAL A 206 -5.13 18.28 -15.53
C VAL A 206 -4.68 19.74 -15.71
N LYS A 207 -3.37 20.01 -15.76
CA LYS A 207 -2.85 21.35 -16.09
C LYS A 207 -3.36 21.83 -17.44
N ARG A 208 -3.25 20.98 -18.46
CA ARG A 208 -3.70 21.32 -19.81
C ARG A 208 -5.20 21.62 -19.87
N TYR A 209 -6.02 20.87 -19.14
CA TYR A 209 -7.45 21.12 -19.05
C TYR A 209 -7.75 22.51 -18.47
N VAL A 210 -7.11 22.88 -17.37
CA VAL A 210 -7.30 24.19 -16.72
C VAL A 210 -6.75 25.33 -17.58
N GLU A 211 -5.66 25.12 -18.32
CA GLU A 211 -5.16 26.11 -19.30
C GLU A 211 -6.19 26.41 -20.41
N VAL A 212 -6.90 25.37 -20.87
CA VAL A 212 -7.94 25.51 -21.90
C VAL A 212 -9.26 26.05 -21.29
N HIS A 213 -9.50 25.80 -20.00
CA HIS A 213 -10.70 26.22 -19.27
C HIS A 213 -10.33 27.03 -18.01
N PRO A 214 -9.82 28.27 -18.16
CA PRO A 214 -9.25 29.03 -17.03
C PRO A 214 -10.27 29.44 -15.96
N ALA A 215 -11.57 29.33 -16.24
CA ALA A 215 -12.64 29.62 -15.30
C ALA A 215 -13.05 28.42 -14.43
N THR A 216 -12.47 27.23 -14.67
CA THR A 216 -12.83 26.00 -13.95
C THR A 216 -12.58 26.12 -12.45
N THR A 217 -13.64 25.93 -11.67
CA THR A 217 -13.60 25.84 -10.20
C THR A 217 -13.17 24.46 -9.72
N LEU A 218 -12.84 24.31 -8.44
CA LEU A 218 -12.53 23.01 -7.85
C LEU A 218 -13.68 22.01 -8.03
N ALA A 219 -14.92 22.45 -7.82
CA ALA A 219 -16.11 21.60 -7.92
C ALA A 219 -16.30 21.08 -9.36
N GLU A 220 -16.14 21.95 -10.36
CA GLU A 220 -16.20 21.56 -11.77
C GLU A 220 -15.04 20.64 -12.14
N LEU A 221 -13.82 20.92 -11.66
CA LEU A 221 -12.66 20.07 -11.92
C LEU A 221 -12.85 18.66 -11.35
N GLN A 222 -13.47 18.54 -10.18
CA GLN A 222 -13.82 17.25 -9.57
C GLN A 222 -14.98 16.53 -10.28
N GLN A 223 -15.83 17.25 -11.02
CA GLN A 223 -16.82 16.61 -11.90
C GLN A 223 -16.18 16.09 -13.20
N VAL A 224 -15.25 16.87 -13.75
CA VAL A 224 -14.51 16.52 -14.98
C VAL A 224 -13.55 15.36 -14.74
N PHE A 225 -12.84 15.37 -13.60
CA PHE A 225 -11.94 14.31 -13.15
C PHE A 225 -12.46 13.69 -11.85
N PRO A 226 -13.49 12.83 -11.94
CA PRO A 226 -14.18 12.31 -10.78
C PRO A 226 -13.28 11.40 -9.94
N LYS A 227 -13.56 11.39 -8.64
CA LYS A 227 -12.77 10.68 -7.62
C LYS A 227 -12.49 9.21 -7.98
N HIS A 228 -13.45 8.52 -8.60
CA HIS A 228 -13.34 7.11 -8.99
C HIS A 228 -12.26 6.83 -10.05
N CYS A 229 -11.79 7.84 -10.79
CA CYS A 229 -10.65 7.69 -11.69
C CYS A 229 -9.39 7.27 -10.93
N GLN A 230 -9.19 7.77 -9.71
CA GLN A 230 -8.04 7.43 -8.87
C GLN A 230 -8.40 6.38 -7.80
N GLY A 231 -9.52 6.58 -7.09
CA GLY A 231 -9.91 5.78 -5.92
C GLY A 231 -10.19 6.64 -4.68
N SER A 232 -9.70 6.21 -3.52
CA SER A 232 -10.02 6.80 -2.21
C SER A 232 -9.47 8.21 -1.99
N LEU A 233 -8.36 8.59 -2.65
CA LEU A 233 -7.73 9.91 -2.53
C LEU A 233 -8.28 10.92 -3.55
N GLY A 234 -8.83 10.43 -4.67
CA GLY A 234 -9.27 11.28 -5.77
C GLY A 234 -8.11 11.77 -6.65
N VAL A 235 -8.47 12.43 -7.76
CA VAL A 235 -7.49 12.93 -8.74
C VAL A 235 -6.80 14.19 -8.24
N VAL A 236 -7.59 15.09 -7.64
CA VAL A 236 -7.15 16.39 -7.11
C VAL A 236 -7.68 16.59 -5.69
N ALA A 237 -6.89 17.27 -4.87
CA ALA A 237 -7.25 17.75 -3.54
C ALA A 237 -6.77 19.20 -3.38
N THR A 238 -7.31 19.96 -2.41
CA THR A 238 -6.73 21.28 -2.11
C THR A 238 -5.32 21.11 -1.56
N VAL A 239 -4.47 22.14 -1.73
CA VAL A 239 -3.11 22.11 -1.16
C VAL A 239 -3.14 21.94 0.37
N GLU A 240 -4.13 22.49 1.06
CA GLU A 240 -4.29 22.27 2.51
C GLU A 240 -4.59 20.80 2.85
N GLN A 241 -5.53 20.17 2.13
CA GLN A 241 -5.84 18.74 2.32
C GLN A 241 -4.63 17.86 2.00
N ALA A 242 -3.91 18.15 0.92
CA ALA A 242 -2.71 17.43 0.53
C ALA A 242 -1.58 17.57 1.57
N ASN A 243 -1.38 18.77 2.11
CA ASN A 243 -0.42 19.01 3.20
C ASN A 243 -0.84 18.35 4.51
N GLN A 244 -2.14 18.32 4.82
CA GLN A 244 -2.66 17.62 5.99
C GLN A 244 -2.36 16.12 5.88
N ILE A 245 -2.62 15.50 4.73
CA ILE A 245 -2.27 14.10 4.47
C ILE A 245 -0.77 13.87 4.65
N TYR A 246 0.08 14.74 4.11
CA TYR A 246 1.52 14.61 4.28
C TYR A 246 1.93 14.74 5.74
N THR A 247 1.36 15.68 6.48
CA THR A 247 1.70 15.94 7.89
C THR A 247 1.23 14.80 8.80
N THR A 248 0.07 14.20 8.52
CA THR A 248 -0.47 13.11 9.34
C THR A 248 0.13 11.75 9.01
N THR A 249 0.48 11.50 7.74
CA THR A 249 0.94 10.18 7.29
C THR A 249 2.44 10.12 6.97
N ALA A 250 3.13 11.26 6.94
CA ALA A 250 4.49 11.43 6.41
C ALA A 250 4.66 11.01 4.93
N ARG A 251 3.57 10.73 4.19
CA ARG A 251 3.60 10.24 2.81
C ARG A 251 3.28 11.35 1.80
N LYS A 252 4.17 11.55 0.83
CA LYS A 252 3.98 12.52 -0.27
C LYS A 252 3.04 11.98 -1.34
N ARG A 253 1.75 11.94 -1.02
CA ARG A 253 0.70 11.39 -1.90
C ARG A 253 0.21 12.37 -2.98
N HIS A 254 0.72 13.60 -3.01
CA HIS A 254 0.37 14.64 -3.98
C HIS A 254 1.61 15.40 -4.43
N PHE A 255 1.56 15.99 -5.64
CA PHE A 255 2.59 16.91 -6.12
C PHE A 255 2.43 18.29 -5.48
N LEU A 256 3.30 18.59 -4.51
CA LEU A 256 3.22 19.79 -3.68
C LEU A 256 4.32 20.82 -3.97
N VAL A 257 5.20 20.56 -4.95
CA VAL A 257 6.21 21.56 -5.34
C VAL A 257 5.52 22.73 -6.05
N PRO A 258 5.98 23.98 -5.89
CA PRO A 258 5.30 25.17 -6.38
C PRO A 258 4.97 25.15 -7.88
N GLU A 259 5.81 24.49 -8.68
CA GLU A 259 5.65 24.40 -10.13
C GLU A 259 4.58 23.37 -10.52
N ASP A 260 4.21 22.45 -9.62
CA ASP A 260 3.27 21.36 -9.86
C ASP A 260 1.86 21.66 -9.36
N VAL A 261 1.68 22.58 -8.41
CA VAL A 261 0.34 22.97 -7.95
C VAL A 261 -0.40 23.78 -9.03
N ILE A 262 -1.72 23.62 -9.07
CA ILE A 262 -2.58 24.23 -10.10
C ILE A 262 -3.43 25.31 -9.44
N GLN A 263 -3.38 26.53 -10.00
CA GLN A 263 -4.19 27.65 -9.55
C GLN A 263 -5.54 27.63 -10.27
N LEU A 264 -6.61 27.60 -9.48
CA LEU A 264 -7.99 27.77 -9.93
C LEU A 264 -8.50 29.14 -9.44
N PRO A 265 -9.62 29.65 -9.98
CA PRO A 265 -10.18 30.93 -9.53
C PRO A 265 -10.60 30.94 -8.04
N ASP A 266 -10.96 29.77 -7.50
CA ASP A 266 -11.51 29.61 -6.14
C ASP A 266 -10.57 28.89 -5.16
N SER A 267 -9.47 28.30 -5.63
CA SER A 267 -8.56 27.51 -4.79
C SER A 267 -7.23 27.18 -5.47
N THR A 268 -6.26 26.71 -4.69
CA THR A 268 -5.06 26.05 -5.21
C THR A 268 -5.14 24.55 -4.94
N VAL A 269 -4.93 23.74 -5.98
CA VAL A 269 -5.09 22.29 -5.92
C VAL A 269 -3.80 21.55 -6.25
N ALA A 270 -3.67 20.34 -5.72
CA ALA A 270 -2.57 19.42 -5.98
C ALA A 270 -3.11 18.10 -6.55
N VAL A 271 -2.39 17.55 -7.52
CA VAL A 271 -2.72 16.26 -8.16
C VAL A 271 -2.13 15.11 -7.35
N SER A 272 -2.89 14.03 -7.17
CA SER A 272 -2.42 12.80 -6.54
C SER A 272 -1.22 12.23 -7.30
N SER A 273 -0.19 11.79 -6.57
CA SER A 273 0.98 11.09 -7.15
C SER A 273 0.77 9.58 -7.25
N GLN A 274 -0.31 9.06 -6.66
CA GLN A 274 -0.55 7.62 -6.47
C GLN A 274 -1.28 6.99 -7.65
N TRP A 275 -0.51 6.61 -8.67
CA TRP A 275 -1.01 6.02 -9.92
C TRP A 275 -0.23 4.75 -10.31
N GLY A 276 -0.96 3.65 -10.43
CA GLY A 276 -0.47 2.35 -10.88
C GLY A 276 -1.21 1.88 -12.15
N ILE A 277 -0.90 0.67 -12.64
CA ILE A 277 -1.60 0.09 -13.80
C ILE A 277 -3.10 0.03 -13.54
N GLY A 278 -3.49 -0.37 -12.33
CA GLY A 278 -4.90 -0.51 -11.98
C GLY A 278 -5.67 0.77 -12.28
N ASN A 279 -5.25 1.92 -11.74
CA ASN A 279 -6.08 3.13 -11.83
C ASN A 279 -5.76 4.05 -13.00
N ILE A 280 -4.59 3.98 -13.64
CA ILE A 280 -4.22 4.95 -14.69
C ILE A 280 -5.14 4.86 -15.93
N ASP A 281 -5.58 3.66 -16.31
CA ASP A 281 -6.40 3.48 -17.50
C ASP A 281 -7.79 4.13 -17.36
N ARG A 282 -8.32 4.22 -16.13
CA ARG A 282 -9.56 4.97 -15.85
C ARG A 282 -9.38 6.45 -16.13
N PHE A 283 -8.27 7.01 -15.66
CA PHE A 283 -7.94 8.41 -15.93
C PHE A 283 -7.73 8.66 -17.42
N ILE A 284 -7.00 7.78 -18.12
CA ILE A 284 -6.79 7.90 -19.58
C ILE A 284 -8.12 7.81 -20.34
N LYS A 285 -9.01 6.91 -19.96
CA LYS A 285 -10.35 6.80 -20.53
C LYS A 285 -11.15 8.09 -20.34
N GLN A 286 -11.11 8.67 -19.14
CA GLN A 286 -11.76 9.96 -18.85
C GLN A 286 -11.14 11.09 -19.68
N ALA A 287 -9.80 11.18 -19.73
CA ALA A 287 -9.10 12.21 -20.49
C ALA A 287 -9.43 12.13 -22.00
N ARG A 288 -9.55 10.93 -22.56
CA ARG A 288 -9.96 10.72 -23.96
C ARG A 288 -11.40 11.15 -24.24
N GLN A 289 -12.30 11.11 -23.25
CA GLN A 289 -13.65 11.69 -23.40
C GLN A 289 -13.63 13.22 -23.46
N LEU A 290 -12.54 13.84 -23.02
CA LEU A 290 -12.27 15.28 -23.10
C LEU A 290 -11.38 15.62 -24.32
N ASP A 291 -11.33 14.72 -25.31
CA ASP A 291 -10.55 14.85 -26.55
C ASP A 291 -9.02 14.93 -26.37
N PHE A 292 -8.49 14.54 -25.20
CA PHE A 292 -7.03 14.44 -25.02
C PHE A 292 -6.47 13.17 -25.68
N VAL A 293 -5.50 13.35 -26.56
CA VAL A 293 -4.78 12.25 -27.22
C VAL A 293 -3.64 11.76 -26.32
N ILE A 294 -3.79 10.55 -25.80
CA ILE A 294 -2.79 9.89 -24.97
C ILE A 294 -2.42 8.55 -25.61
N GLU A 295 -1.14 8.39 -25.91
CA GLU A 295 -0.57 7.19 -26.52
C GLU A 295 0.34 6.47 -25.54
N ALA A 296 0.40 5.13 -25.60
CA ALA A 296 1.41 4.39 -24.88
C ALA A 296 2.80 4.72 -25.48
N ALA A 297 3.76 5.06 -24.63
CA ALA A 297 5.15 5.21 -25.01
C ALA A 297 5.89 3.96 -24.55
N ASN A 298 6.39 3.16 -25.49
CA ASN A 298 7.27 2.05 -25.17
C ASN A 298 8.53 2.64 -24.51
N GLY A 299 8.76 2.24 -23.26
CA GLY A 299 9.93 2.62 -22.47
C GLY A 299 11.21 1.95 -22.96
#